data_AF-A0A4U9D8M6-F1
#
_entry.id   AF-A0A4U9D8M6-F1
#
_cell.length_a   1.000
_cell.length_b   1.000
_cell.length_c   1.000
_cell.angle_alpha   90.00
_cell.angle_beta   90.00
_cell.angle_gamma   90.00
#
_symmetry.space_group_name_H-M   'P 1'
#
loop_
_entity.id
_entity.type
_entity.pdbx_description
1 polymer ?
#
loop_
_entity_poly.entity_id
_entity_poly.type
_entity_poly.pdbx_seq_one_letter_code
_entity_poly.pdbx_strand_id
1 'polypeptide(L)' 'MANIKSAKKRAVQSEKARKHNASRRSMMRTFIKKVYAAIEAGDKATALKAFNEMQPIVDRQAAKGLIHKTKLRVIKQT' A
#
# COMPACT_ATOMS: atom_id res chain seq x y z
N MET A 1 29.31 -7.47 -4.72
CA MET A 1 29.82 -7.88 -3.39
C MET A 1 29.97 -6.63 -2.52
N ALA A 2 29.35 -6.58 -1.34
CA ALA A 2 29.45 -5.42 -0.46
C ALA A 2 30.80 -5.45 0.27
N ASN A 3 31.81 -4.79 -0.29
CA ASN A 3 33.19 -4.91 0.21
C ASN A 3 33.45 -4.02 1.45
N ILE A 4 32.63 -2.99 1.68
CA ILE A 4 32.74 -2.08 2.83
C ILE A 4 31.80 -2.56 3.95
N LYS A 5 32.24 -2.47 5.22
CA LYS A 5 31.43 -2.84 6.40
C LYS A 5 30.07 -2.14 6.43
N SER A 6 30.01 -0.86 6.05
CA SER A 6 28.77 -0.08 5.94
C SER A 6 27.82 -0.63 4.88
N ALA A 7 28.34 -1.07 3.73
CA ALA A 7 27.55 -1.65 2.64
C ALA A 7 26.93 -2.99 3.06
N LYS A 8 27.67 -3.85 3.77
CA LYS A 8 27.12 -5.11 4.33
C LYS A 8 25.97 -4.82 5.30
N LYS A 9 26.11 -3.83 6.18
CA LYS A 9 25.04 -3.38 7.09
C LYS A 9 23.81 -2.88 6.34
N ARG A 10 23.99 -2.07 5.29
CA ARG A 10 22.91 -1.55 4.45
C ARG A 10 22.16 -2.67 3.71
N ALA A 11 22.85 -3.70 3.23
CA ALA A 11 22.22 -4.85 2.59
C ALA A 11 21.25 -5.58 3.54
N VAL A 12 21.67 -5.84 4.78
CA VAL A 12 20.82 -6.49 5.80
C VAL A 12 19.62 -5.60 6.17
N GLN A 13 19.83 -4.29 6.33
CA GLN A 13 18.76 -3.33 6.63
C GLN A 13 17.74 -3.24 5.47
N SER A 14 18.23 -3.23 4.23
CA SER A 14 17.40 -3.18 3.03
C SER A 14 16.47 -4.38 2.94
N GLU A 15 16.97 -5.60 3.18
CA GLU A 15 16.13 -6.80 3.14
C GLU A 15 15.03 -6.80 4.21
N LYS A 16 15.34 -6.33 5.43
CA LYS A 16 14.34 -6.19 6.50
C LYS A 16 13.25 -5.19 6.11
N ALA A 17 13.66 -4.02 5.60
CA ALA A 17 12.72 -3.00 5.14
C ALA A 17 11.89 -3.49 3.95
N ARG A 18 12.49 -4.22 2.99
CA ARG A 18 11.82 -4.77 1.82
C ARG A 18 10.69 -5.72 2.21
N LYS A 19 10.95 -6.69 3.09
CA LYS A 19 9.93 -7.65 3.55
C LYS A 19 8.72 -6.97 4.18
N HIS A 20 8.98 -6.01 5.06
CA HIS A 20 7.93 -5.26 5.75
C HIS A 20 7.13 -4.34 4.81
N ASN A 21 7.81 -3.66 3.89
CA ASN A 21 7.18 -2.81 2.90
C ASN A 21 6.37 -3.62 1.87
N ALA A 22 6.81 -4.84 1.53
CA ALA A 22 6.06 -5.75 0.68
C ALA A 22 4.72 -6.14 1.31
N SER A 23 4.72 -6.58 2.58
CA SER A 23 3.48 -6.92 3.31
C SER A 23 2.47 -5.76 3.32
N ARG A 24 2.94 -4.55 3.67
CA ARG A 24 2.13 -3.33 3.68
C ARG A 24 1.55 -2.96 2.32
N ARG A 25 2.34 -3.15 1.25
CA ARG A 25 1.89 -2.91 -0.12
C ARG A 25 0.83 -3.92 -0.53
N SER A 26 1.01 -5.20 -0.21
CA SER A 26 0.03 -6.24 -0.51
C SER A 26 -1.29 -5.99 0.22
N MET A 27 -1.24 -5.66 1.51
CA MET A 27 -2.42 -5.30 2.30
C MET A 27 -3.23 -4.19 1.63
N MET A 28 -2.58 -3.09 1.24
CA MET A 28 -3.26 -1.99 0.57
C MET A 28 -3.91 -2.42 -0.75
N ARG A 29 -3.22 -3.22 -1.57
CA ARG A 29 -3.76 -3.72 -2.84
C ARG A 29 -4.98 -4.60 -2.63
N THR A 30 -5.04 -5.36 -1.54
CA THR A 30 -6.21 -6.17 -1.21
C THR A 30 -7.44 -5.30 -0.94
N PHE A 31 -7.31 -4.20 -0.18
CA PHE A 31 -8.45 -3.29 0.05
C PHE A 31 -8.93 -2.62 -1.23
N ILE A 32 -8.00 -2.18 -2.08
CA ILE A 32 -8.34 -1.62 -3.40
C ILE A 32 -9.09 -2.67 -4.25
N LYS A 33 -8.61 -3.93 -4.27
CA LYS A 33 -9.27 -5.01 -5.01
C LYS A 33 -10.69 -5.30 -4.49
N LYS A 34 -10.92 -5.23 -3.17
CA LYS A 34 -12.26 -5.39 -2.59
C LYS A 34 -13.23 -4.32 -3.06
N VAL A 35 -12.77 -3.07 -3.16
CA VAL A 35 -13.60 -1.97 -3.69
C VAL A 35 -13.96 -2.22 -5.15
N TYR A 36 -12.97 -2.57 -6.00
CA TYR A 36 -13.26 -2.88 -7.41
C TYR A 36 -14.20 -4.08 -7.57
N ALA A 37 -14.02 -5.15 -6.79
CA ALA A 37 -14.91 -6.31 -6.84
C ALA A 37 -16.35 -5.96 -6.41
N ALA A 38 -16.51 -5.08 -5.41
CA ALA A 38 -17.84 -4.62 -4.99
C ALA A 38 -18.50 -3.71 -6.04
N ILE A 39 -17.70 -2.89 -6.76
CA ILE A 39 -18.18 -2.07 -7.88
C ILE A 39 -18.62 -2.95 -9.05
N GLU A 40 -17.82 -3.97 -9.42
CA GLU A 40 -18.16 -4.93 -10.48
C GLU A 40 -19.43 -5.74 -10.15
N ALA A 41 -19.65 -6.05 -8.87
CA ALA A 41 -20.86 -6.74 -8.40
C ALA A 41 -22.12 -5.85 -8.39
N GLY A 42 -21.99 -4.54 -8.60
CA GLY A 42 -23.12 -3.60 -8.67
C GLY A 42 -23.78 -3.22 -7.34
N ASP A 43 -23.24 -3.68 -6.20
CA ASP A 43 -23.76 -3.34 -4.87
C ASP A 43 -23.13 -2.04 -4.34
N LYS A 44 -23.89 -0.95 -4.47
CA LYS A 44 -23.49 0.39 -4.02
C LYS A 44 -23.25 0.47 -2.52
N ALA A 45 -24.06 -0.21 -1.70
CA ALA A 45 -23.95 -0.10 -0.25
C ALA A 45 -22.66 -0.76 0.26
N THR A 46 -22.34 -1.92 -0.31
CA THR A 46 -21.12 -2.66 0.04
C THR A 46 -19.86 -1.97 -0.50
N ALA A 47 -19.93 -1.37 -1.71
CA ALA A 47 -18.85 -0.58 -2.27
C ALA A 47 -18.51 0.66 -1.41
N LEU A 48 -19.52 1.41 -0.95
CA LEU A 48 -19.34 2.57 -0.08
C LEU A 48 -18.69 2.21 1.26
N LYS A 49 -19.11 1.09 1.88
CA LYS A 49 -18.49 0.60 3.12
C LYS A 49 -17.02 0.22 2.90
N ALA A 50 -16.72 -0.55 1.85
CA ALA A 50 -15.36 -0.95 1.51
C ALA A 50 -14.46 0.26 1.19
N PHE A 51 -15.01 1.29 0.53
CA PHE A 51 -14.30 2.52 0.22
C PHE A 51 -13.95 3.32 1.47
N ASN A 52 -14.91 3.47 2.41
CA ASN A 52 -14.68 4.16 3.68
C ASN A 52 -13.61 3.47 4.54
N GLU A 53 -13.53 2.14 4.50
CA GLU A 53 -12.47 1.39 5.17
C GLU A 53 -11.11 1.52 4.48
N MET A 54 -11.10 1.58 3.14
CA MET A 54 -9.90 1.70 2.33
C MET A 54 -9.22 3.07 2.52
N GLN A 55 -9.99 4.16 2.52
CA GLN A 55 -9.51 5.54 2.57
C GLN A 55 -8.46 5.80 3.69
N PRO A 56 -8.74 5.54 4.99
CA PRO A 56 -7.80 5.84 6.07
C PRO A 56 -6.55 4.95 6.03
N ILE A 57 -6.65 3.74 5.48
CA ILE A 57 -5.52 2.81 5.36
C ILE A 57 -4.55 3.35 4.31
N VAL A 58 -5.03 3.74 3.14
CA VAL A 58 -4.17 4.26 2.07
C VAL A 58 -3.49 5.56 2.50
N ASP A 59 -4.23 6.45 3.17
CA ASP A 59 -3.68 7.72 3.70
C ASP A 59 -2.58 7.50 4.74
N ARG A 60 -2.78 6.58 5.69
CA ARG A 60 -1.77 6.24 6.70
C ARG A 60 -0.50 5.66 6.07
N GLN A 61 -0.64 4.92 4.98
CA GLN A 61 0.51 4.34 4.27
C GLN A 61 1.24 5.37 3.39
N ALA A 62 0.53 6.36 2.87
CA ALA A 62 1.13 7.51 2.20
C ALA A 62 1.90 8.41 3.18
N ALA A 63 1.37 8.65 4.38
CA ALA A 63 2.05 9.42 5.43
C ALA A 63 3.39 8.79 5.85
N LYS A 64 3.50 7.45 5.80
CA LYS A 64 4.75 6.70 6.05
C LYS A 64 5.75 6.76 4.89
N GLY A 65 5.48 7.51 3.82
CA GLY A 65 6.34 7.62 2.65
C GLY A 65 6.40 6.37 1.78
N LEU A 66 5.52 5.38 2.01
CA LEU A 66 5.52 4.13 1.24
C LEU A 66 5.00 4.34 -0.19
N ILE A 67 4.19 5.39 -0.38
CA ILE A 67 3.51 5.75 -1.63
C ILE A 67 3.58 7.27 -1.78
N HIS A 68 3.88 7.72 -3.00
CA HIS A 68 3.92 9.14 -3.32
C HIS A 68 2.51 9.75 -3.33
N LYS A 69 2.40 11.02 -2.93
CA LYS A 69 1.13 11.78 -2.86
C LYS A 69 0.35 11.78 -4.19
N THR A 70 1.05 11.85 -5.32
CA THR A 70 0.42 11.74 -6.66
C THR A 70 -0.27 10.40 -6.87
N LYS A 71 0.34 9.31 -6.40
CA LYS A 71 -0.22 7.96 -6.56
C LYS A 71 -1.40 7.73 -5.62
N LEU A 72 -1.36 8.31 -4.42
CA LEU A 72 -2.52 8.37 -3.53
C LEU A 72 -3.72 9.03 -4.22
N ARG A 73 -3.49 10.18 -4.86
CA ARG A 73 -4.54 10.92 -5.59
C ARG A 73 -5.20 10.05 -6.66
N VAL A 74 -4.42 9.36 -7.49
CA VAL A 74 -4.95 8.45 -8.52
C VAL A 74 -5.78 7.32 -7.91
N ILE A 75 -5.33 6.71 -6.81
CA ILE A 75 -6.04 5.59 -6.15
C ILE A 75 -7.38 6.04 -5.56
N LYS A 76 -7.48 7.28 -5.08
CA LYS A 76 -8.71 7.82 -4.48
C LYS A 76 -9.76 8.27 -5.51
N GLN A 77 -9.32 8.49 -6.75
CA GLN A 77 -10.15 9.10 -7.80
C GLN A 77 -10.80 8.06 -8.71
N THR A 78 -10.41 6.78 -8.57
CA THR A 78 -10.98 5.60 -9.24
C THR A 78 -11.88 4.83 -8.30
#